data_AF-A0A3S1C6D6-F1
#
_entry.id   AF-A0A3S1C6D6-F1
#
_cell.length_a   1.000
_cell.length_b   1.000
_cell.length_c   1.000
_cell.angle_alpha   90.00
_cell.angle_beta   90.00
_cell.angle_gamma   90.00
#
_symmetry.space_group_name_H-M   'P 1'
#
loop_
_entity.id
_entity.type
_entity.pdbx_description
1 polymer ?
#
loop_
_entity_poly.entity_id
_entity_poly.type
_entity_poly.pdbx_seq_one_letter_code
_entity_poly.pdbx_strand_id
1 'polypeptide(L)'
;MGDSKKKKDLLQVHIVEQHNDAVPPIHRAIASRLLPFSCAAMVHLDSHPDLLIPVHMQADTVFKPAELYESLSIENWILPLVYAKHFDHIVWVKPPWARQIPVSKQRFLVGQCVESGCVRVTSKENYFLTDGLFRPGSELSEPGVLTLQVEEVLPAAWADLDPTYASSESVSKQTELTQGQAPSWVDSIQDSLKDKPYVLDIDLDFFSTANPFRDLIEPTAEQALKRLYHYTTPSNFSDESIASFTKTRE
;
A
#
# COMPACT_ATOMS: atom_id res chain seq x y z
N MET A 1 9.11 44.69 -23.94
CA MET A 1 7.91 43.92 -24.28
C MET A 1 8.08 42.54 -23.65
N GLY A 2 7.36 42.30 -22.55
CA GLY A 2 7.17 41.04 -21.81
C GLY A 2 8.32 40.04 -21.69
N ASP A 3 9.14 40.19 -20.66
CA ASP A 3 10.01 39.13 -20.16
C ASP A 3 9.13 38.07 -19.46
N SER A 4 8.64 37.07 -20.21
CA SER A 4 7.85 35.97 -19.66
C SER A 4 8.77 35.10 -18.80
N LYS A 5 8.89 35.46 -17.51
CA LYS A 5 9.40 34.56 -16.48
C LYS A 5 8.63 33.25 -16.58
N LYS A 6 9.28 32.18 -17.06
CA LYS A 6 8.80 30.81 -16.87
C LYS A 6 8.43 30.69 -15.38
N LYS A 7 7.15 30.50 -15.06
CA LYS A 7 6.74 30.12 -13.71
C LYS A 7 7.59 28.90 -13.35
N LYS A 8 8.35 28.97 -12.25
CA LYS A 8 8.96 27.77 -11.69
C LYS A 8 7.81 26.79 -11.45
N ASP A 9 7.91 25.59 -12.02
CA ASP A 9 7.00 24.50 -11.71
C ASP A 9 7.21 24.16 -10.22
N LEU A 10 6.39 24.77 -9.37
CA LEU A 10 6.41 24.53 -7.94
C LEU A 10 5.83 23.14 -7.68
N LEU A 11 6.54 22.34 -6.87
CA LEU A 11 6.05 21.05 -6.40
C LEU A 11 4.71 21.26 -5.68
N GLN A 12 3.68 20.53 -6.12
CA GLN A 12 2.37 20.56 -5.46
C GLN A 12 2.44 19.78 -4.16
N VAL A 13 1.93 20.36 -3.07
CA VAL A 13 1.85 19.74 -1.76
C VAL A 13 0.41 19.85 -1.28
N HIS A 14 -0.13 18.74 -0.81
CA HIS A 14 -1.46 18.66 -0.23
C HIS A 14 -1.35 18.08 1.18
N ILE A 15 -2.05 18.67 2.13
CA ILE A 15 -2.22 18.14 3.48
C ILE A 15 -3.67 17.69 3.56
N VAL A 16 -3.85 16.45 3.98
CA VAL A 16 -5.15 15.79 4.12
C VAL A 16 -5.30 15.28 5.54
N GLU A 17 -6.53 15.14 6.03
CA GLU A 17 -6.80 14.70 7.39
C GLU A 17 -6.91 13.18 7.46
N GLN A 18 -7.80 12.58 6.65
CA GLN A 18 -7.88 11.13 6.49
C GLN A 18 -7.05 10.71 5.28
N HIS A 19 -6.44 9.53 5.33
CA HIS A 19 -5.56 9.08 4.25
C HIS A 19 -6.27 8.96 2.90
N ASN A 20 -7.51 8.48 2.89
CA ASN A 20 -8.32 8.39 1.68
C ASN A 20 -8.69 9.75 1.07
N ASP A 21 -8.58 10.85 1.82
CA ASP A 21 -8.74 12.21 1.28
C ASP A 21 -7.57 12.62 0.35
N ALA A 22 -6.53 11.77 0.21
CA ALA A 22 -5.48 11.92 -0.80
C ALA A 22 -6.01 11.70 -2.23
N VAL A 23 -7.13 10.99 -2.41
CA VAL A 23 -7.65 10.64 -3.74
C VAL A 23 -8.12 11.87 -4.55
N PRO A 24 -8.94 12.80 -4.01
CA PRO A 24 -9.37 13.97 -4.77
C PRO A 24 -8.22 14.89 -5.26
N PRO A 25 -7.18 15.22 -4.46
CA PRO A 25 -5.97 15.88 -4.96
C PRO A 25 -5.28 15.15 -6.10
N ILE A 26 -5.11 13.83 -6.02
CA ILE A 26 -4.50 13.01 -7.09
C ILE A 26 -5.33 13.11 -8.37
N HIS A 27 -6.66 12.93 -8.29
CA HIS A 27 -7.56 13.08 -9.43
C HIS A 27 -7.50 14.48 -10.04
N ARG A 28 -7.41 15.55 -9.22
CA ARG A 28 -7.23 16.93 -9.72
C ARG A 28 -5.89 17.11 -10.43
N ALA A 29 -4.81 16.51 -9.92
CA ALA A 29 -3.50 16.55 -10.56
C ALA A 29 -3.51 15.83 -11.92
N ILE A 30 -4.20 14.69 -12.02
CA ILE A 30 -4.43 13.97 -13.29
C ILE A 30 -5.24 14.83 -14.26
N ALA A 31 -6.38 15.38 -13.82
CA ALA A 31 -7.25 16.22 -14.64
C ALA A 31 -6.53 17.49 -15.15
N SER A 32 -5.62 18.03 -14.34
CA SER A 32 -4.81 19.21 -14.67
C SER A 32 -3.54 18.87 -15.44
N ARG A 33 -3.30 17.59 -15.78
CA ARG A 33 -2.11 17.07 -16.47
C ARG A 33 -0.78 17.33 -15.73
N LEU A 34 -0.84 17.51 -14.41
CA LEU A 34 0.34 17.57 -13.54
C LEU A 34 0.87 16.16 -13.25
N LEU A 35 -0.04 15.18 -13.18
CA LEU A 35 0.26 13.75 -13.16
C LEU A 35 -0.22 13.15 -14.49
N PRO A 36 0.50 12.19 -15.12
CA PRO A 36 -0.06 11.49 -16.28
C PRO A 36 -1.33 10.73 -15.91
N PHE A 37 -2.14 10.45 -16.92
CA PHE A 37 -3.39 9.70 -16.72
C PHE A 37 -3.16 8.26 -16.25
N SER A 38 -2.06 7.64 -16.67
CA SER A 38 -1.75 6.25 -16.37
C SER A 38 -0.26 6.00 -16.17
N CYS A 39 0.05 4.87 -15.53
CA CYS A 39 1.41 4.35 -15.37
C CYS A 39 2.36 5.23 -14.54
N ALA A 40 1.81 6.03 -13.63
CA ALA A 40 2.58 6.69 -12.59
C ALA A 40 3.00 5.68 -11.50
N ALA A 41 3.97 6.07 -10.68
CA ALA A 41 4.31 5.36 -9.47
C ALA A 41 3.80 6.07 -8.21
N MET A 42 3.77 5.37 -7.09
CA MET A 42 3.56 5.96 -5.77
C MET A 42 4.66 5.48 -4.83
N VAL A 43 5.19 6.40 -4.03
CA VAL A 43 6.04 6.09 -2.88
C VAL A 43 5.23 6.43 -1.64
N HIS A 44 4.92 5.43 -0.84
CA HIS A 44 4.04 5.52 0.31
C HIS A 44 4.83 5.18 1.57
N LEU A 45 5.07 6.19 2.41
CA LEU A 45 5.73 6.04 3.71
C LEU A 45 4.64 5.93 4.78
N ASP A 46 4.44 4.72 5.30
CA ASP A 46 3.42 4.44 6.30
C ASP A 46 3.74 3.14 7.07
N SER A 47 3.22 3.03 8.28
CA SER A 47 3.11 1.77 9.03
C SER A 47 2.07 0.80 8.47
N HIS A 48 1.17 1.23 7.61
CA HIS A 48 0.13 0.44 6.96
C HIS A 48 0.36 0.37 5.44
N PRO A 49 -0.04 -0.70 4.74
CA PRO A 49 0.11 -0.74 3.29
C PRO A 49 -0.93 0.08 2.51
N ASP A 50 -2.13 0.25 3.10
CA ASP A 50 -3.34 0.81 2.48
C ASP A 50 -3.74 0.23 1.12
N LEU A 51 -3.42 -1.05 0.96
CA LEU A 51 -3.69 -1.81 -0.26
C LEU A 51 -4.95 -2.66 -0.17
N LEU A 52 -5.84 -2.46 0.81
CA LEU A 52 -7.13 -3.17 0.78
C LEU A 52 -8.06 -2.56 -0.28
N ILE A 53 -9.19 -3.23 -0.48
CA ILE A 53 -10.30 -2.79 -1.32
C ILE A 53 -11.56 -3.11 -0.51
N PRO A 54 -12.58 -2.23 -0.47
CA PRO A 54 -13.86 -2.62 0.11
C PRO A 54 -14.39 -3.89 -0.59
N VAL A 55 -14.65 -4.96 0.18
CA VAL A 55 -14.91 -6.31 -0.37
C VAL A 55 -16.06 -6.36 -1.39
N HIS A 56 -17.03 -5.45 -1.28
CA HIS A 56 -18.18 -5.32 -2.17
C HIS A 56 -18.06 -4.18 -3.20
N MET A 57 -16.88 -3.56 -3.36
CA MET A 57 -16.67 -2.49 -4.34
C MET A 57 -16.84 -3.03 -5.77
N GLN A 58 -17.90 -2.59 -6.44
CA GLN A 58 -18.13 -2.84 -7.86
C GLN A 58 -17.09 -2.09 -8.71
N ALA A 59 -16.58 -2.75 -9.75
CA ALA A 59 -15.59 -2.17 -10.66
C ALA A 59 -16.00 -0.80 -11.22
N ASP A 60 -17.27 -0.66 -11.60
CA ASP A 60 -17.82 0.59 -12.15
C ASP A 60 -17.75 1.77 -11.17
N THR A 61 -17.80 1.50 -9.85
CA THR A 61 -17.72 2.54 -8.81
C THR A 61 -16.39 3.28 -8.87
N VAL A 62 -15.30 2.60 -9.21
CA VAL A 62 -13.96 3.21 -9.31
C VAL A 62 -13.92 4.36 -10.31
N PHE A 63 -14.75 4.31 -11.36
CA PHE A 63 -14.79 5.33 -12.41
C PHE A 63 -15.79 6.45 -12.13
N LYS A 64 -16.40 6.47 -10.94
CA LYS A 64 -17.39 7.46 -10.52
C LYS A 64 -16.88 8.19 -9.28
N PRO A 65 -16.17 9.31 -9.43
CA PRO A 65 -15.44 9.93 -8.33
C PRO A 65 -16.24 10.17 -7.05
N ALA A 66 -17.49 10.63 -7.15
CA ALA A 66 -18.33 10.86 -5.97
C ALA A 66 -18.64 9.55 -5.22
N GLU A 67 -19.11 8.53 -5.93
CA GLU A 67 -19.39 7.21 -5.35
C GLU A 67 -18.11 6.56 -4.80
N LEU A 68 -16.99 6.70 -5.52
CA LEU A 68 -15.70 6.20 -5.07
C LEU A 68 -15.32 6.83 -3.74
N TYR A 69 -15.26 8.17 -3.64
CA TYR A 69 -14.79 8.84 -2.43
C TYR A 69 -15.61 8.47 -1.19
N GLU A 70 -16.93 8.30 -1.34
CA GLU A 70 -17.82 7.88 -0.25
C GLU A 70 -17.62 6.43 0.17
N SER A 71 -17.07 5.59 -0.70
CA SER A 71 -16.84 4.16 -0.44
C SER A 71 -15.46 3.83 0.16
N LEU A 72 -14.55 4.80 0.21
CA LEU A 72 -13.18 4.60 0.68
C LEU A 72 -13.03 4.88 2.17
N SER A 73 -12.08 4.17 2.77
CA SER A 73 -11.55 4.40 4.11
C SER A 73 -10.02 4.45 4.05
N ILE A 74 -9.40 4.81 5.17
CA ILE A 74 -7.95 5.01 5.29
C ILE A 74 -7.12 3.81 4.84
N GLU A 75 -7.62 2.58 4.94
CA GLU A 75 -6.87 1.36 4.65
C GLU A 75 -7.02 0.83 3.21
N ASN A 76 -7.89 1.44 2.38
CA ASN A 76 -8.37 0.81 1.14
C ASN A 76 -8.42 1.71 -0.10
N TRP A 77 -7.68 2.82 -0.10
CA TRP A 77 -7.78 3.86 -1.11
C TRP A 77 -6.80 3.73 -2.29
N ILE A 78 -5.68 3.01 -2.14
CA ILE A 78 -4.63 2.93 -3.17
C ILE A 78 -5.03 2.00 -4.32
N LEU A 79 -5.48 0.78 -4.03
CA LEU A 79 -5.77 -0.22 -5.06
C LEU A 79 -6.90 0.14 -6.04
N PRO A 80 -7.94 0.89 -5.66
CA PRO A 80 -8.88 1.46 -6.62
C PRO A 80 -8.19 2.31 -7.71
N LEU A 81 -7.18 3.10 -7.36
CA LEU A 81 -6.41 3.90 -8.33
C LEU A 81 -5.51 3.05 -9.22
N VAL A 82 -5.02 1.92 -8.69
CA VAL A 82 -4.32 0.90 -9.49
C VAL A 82 -5.26 0.22 -10.47
N TYR A 83 -6.48 -0.13 -10.04
CA TYR A 83 -7.50 -0.72 -10.92
C TYR A 83 -7.84 0.24 -12.08
N ALA A 84 -7.98 1.54 -11.80
CA ALA A 84 -8.15 2.62 -12.77
C ALA A 84 -6.91 2.91 -13.64
N LYS A 85 -5.81 2.17 -13.43
CA LYS A 85 -4.52 2.27 -14.14
C LYS A 85 -3.76 3.59 -13.91
N HIS A 86 -4.15 4.40 -12.93
CA HIS A 86 -3.42 5.62 -12.57
C HIS A 86 -2.02 5.26 -12.07
N PHE A 87 -1.91 4.22 -11.25
CA PHE A 87 -0.64 3.69 -10.76
C PHE A 87 -0.40 2.25 -11.23
N ASP A 88 0.84 1.95 -11.64
CA ASP A 88 1.30 0.59 -12.00
C ASP A 88 2.44 0.08 -11.11
N HIS A 89 2.95 0.95 -10.24
CA HIS A 89 4.07 0.68 -9.35
C HIS A 89 3.83 1.37 -8.00
N ILE A 90 3.75 0.58 -6.94
CA ILE A 90 3.66 1.07 -5.57
C ILE A 90 4.93 0.65 -4.84
N VAL A 91 5.61 1.62 -4.24
CA VAL A 91 6.72 1.42 -3.33
C VAL A 91 6.22 1.72 -1.93
N TRP A 92 5.98 0.68 -1.13
CA TRP A 92 5.64 0.82 0.28
C TRP A 92 6.93 0.82 1.10
N VAL A 93 7.23 1.94 1.73
CA VAL A 93 8.38 2.11 2.62
C VAL A 93 7.86 2.05 4.04
N LYS A 94 8.19 0.97 4.74
CA LYS A 94 7.59 0.65 6.03
C LYS A 94 8.61 0.67 7.17
N PRO A 95 8.17 1.00 8.40
CA PRO A 95 9.00 0.84 9.59
C PRO A 95 9.11 -0.64 10.02
N PRO A 96 10.03 -0.99 10.94
CA PRO A 96 10.28 -2.38 11.34
C PRO A 96 9.12 -3.05 12.11
N TRP A 97 8.23 -2.27 12.70
CA TRP A 97 7.05 -2.79 13.40
C TRP A 97 5.90 -3.16 12.45
N ALA A 98 5.89 -2.62 11.23
CA ALA A 98 4.91 -2.96 10.21
C ALA A 98 5.26 -4.33 9.61
N ARG A 99 4.43 -5.34 9.88
CA ARG A 99 4.66 -6.76 9.51
C ARG A 99 3.59 -7.33 8.57
N GLN A 100 2.71 -6.48 8.04
CA GLN A 100 1.55 -6.88 7.25
C GLN A 100 1.95 -7.56 5.93
N ILE A 101 2.96 -7.04 5.23
CA ILE A 101 3.53 -7.63 4.01
C ILE A 101 5.05 -7.70 4.16
N PRO A 102 5.70 -8.84 3.90
CA PRO A 102 7.15 -8.96 3.97
C PRO A 102 7.88 -8.10 2.93
N VAL A 103 9.12 -7.70 3.24
CA VAL A 103 10.05 -7.06 2.30
C VAL A 103 10.17 -7.94 1.06
N SER A 104 9.80 -7.40 -0.10
CA SER A 104 9.68 -8.16 -1.34
C SER A 104 9.53 -7.23 -2.53
N LYS A 105 9.78 -7.76 -3.73
CA LYS A 105 9.34 -7.15 -4.99
C LYS A 105 8.49 -8.15 -5.73
N GLN A 106 7.19 -7.89 -5.77
CA GLN A 106 6.20 -8.81 -6.30
C GLN A 106 5.32 -8.16 -7.34
N ARG A 107 4.78 -8.97 -8.25
CA ARG A 107 3.86 -8.53 -9.30
C ARG A 107 2.60 -9.37 -9.25
N PHE A 108 1.45 -8.72 -9.33
CA PHE A 108 0.16 -9.37 -9.35
C PHE A 108 -0.85 -8.55 -10.15
N LEU A 109 -2.00 -9.15 -10.46
CA LEU A 109 -3.05 -8.50 -11.23
C LEU A 109 -4.07 -7.86 -10.29
N VAL A 110 -4.62 -6.72 -10.72
CA VAL A 110 -5.78 -6.05 -10.12
C VAL A 110 -6.83 -5.93 -11.22
N GLY A 111 -8.00 -6.56 -11.02
CA GLY A 111 -9.01 -6.69 -12.07
C GLY A 111 -10.42 -6.84 -11.51
N GLN A 112 -11.39 -6.84 -12.41
CA GLN A 112 -12.79 -7.08 -12.06
C GLN A 112 -13.03 -8.59 -12.01
N CYS A 113 -13.60 -9.10 -10.93
CA CYS A 113 -14.04 -10.49 -10.86
C CYS A 113 -15.25 -10.70 -11.78
N VAL A 114 -15.15 -11.66 -12.70
CA VAL A 114 -16.19 -11.94 -13.69
C VAL A 114 -17.51 -12.37 -13.04
N GLU A 115 -17.45 -13.07 -11.90
CA GLU A 115 -18.63 -13.58 -11.19
C GLU A 115 -19.34 -12.49 -10.37
N SER A 116 -18.58 -11.71 -9.58
CA SER A 116 -19.16 -10.76 -8.62
C SER A 116 -19.25 -9.32 -9.12
N GLY A 117 -18.54 -8.98 -10.19
CA GLY A 117 -18.36 -7.60 -10.66
C GLY A 117 -17.46 -6.74 -9.77
N CYS A 118 -16.98 -7.27 -8.64
CA CYS A 118 -16.15 -6.54 -7.68
C CYS A 118 -14.66 -6.53 -8.07
N VAL A 119 -13.92 -5.53 -7.59
CA VAL A 119 -12.46 -5.47 -7.80
C VAL A 119 -11.76 -6.51 -6.91
N ARG A 120 -10.81 -7.25 -7.49
CA ARG A 120 -10.06 -8.34 -6.85
C ARG A 120 -8.60 -8.35 -7.30
N VAL A 121 -7.76 -9.09 -6.57
CA VAL A 121 -6.33 -9.22 -6.83
C VAL A 121 -5.89 -10.67 -6.98
N THR A 122 -4.76 -10.92 -7.65
CA THR A 122 -4.17 -12.27 -7.71
C THR A 122 -3.06 -12.50 -6.67
N SER A 123 -2.80 -11.53 -5.79
CA SER A 123 -1.80 -11.70 -4.75
C SER A 123 -2.28 -12.69 -3.68
N LYS A 124 -1.38 -13.59 -3.28
CA LYS A 124 -1.62 -14.60 -2.23
C LYS A 124 -1.01 -14.20 -0.89
N GLU A 125 -0.56 -12.95 -0.76
CA GLU A 125 -0.14 -12.43 0.53
C GLU A 125 -1.31 -12.48 1.52
N ASN A 126 -1.04 -12.91 2.74
CA ASN A 126 -2.07 -13.05 3.78
C ASN A 126 -2.89 -11.77 3.95
N TYR A 127 -2.26 -10.61 3.78
CA TYR A 127 -2.91 -9.30 3.79
C TYR A 127 -4.15 -9.20 2.87
N PHE A 128 -4.12 -9.81 1.69
CA PHE A 128 -5.28 -9.81 0.78
C PHE A 128 -6.22 -10.99 1.03
N LEU A 129 -5.69 -12.12 1.52
CA LEU A 129 -6.48 -13.33 1.78
C LEU A 129 -7.43 -13.16 2.97
N THR A 130 -7.01 -12.43 4.01
CA THR A 130 -7.82 -12.17 5.20
C THR A 130 -9.08 -11.37 4.89
N ASP A 131 -9.07 -10.59 3.83
CA ASP A 131 -10.17 -9.71 3.40
C ASP A 131 -10.91 -10.25 2.17
N GLY A 132 -10.66 -11.51 1.80
CA GLY A 132 -11.39 -12.18 0.72
C GLY A 132 -11.06 -11.67 -0.69
N LEU A 133 -9.96 -10.94 -0.86
CA LEU A 133 -9.68 -10.19 -2.10
C LEU A 133 -9.06 -11.03 -3.23
N PHE A 134 -8.62 -12.25 -2.95
CA PHE A 134 -7.99 -13.08 -3.98
C PHE A 134 -9.00 -13.63 -4.98
N ARG A 135 -8.62 -13.56 -6.27
CA ARG A 135 -9.16 -14.38 -7.35
C ARG A 135 -8.07 -14.87 -8.30
N PRO A 136 -8.23 -16.06 -8.91
CA PRO A 136 -7.35 -16.52 -9.98
C PRO A 136 -7.37 -15.55 -11.17
N GLY A 137 -6.25 -15.42 -11.87
CA GLY A 137 -6.15 -14.52 -13.01
C GLY A 137 -7.12 -14.86 -14.15
N SER A 138 -7.52 -16.13 -14.30
CA SER A 138 -8.53 -16.59 -15.25
C SER A 138 -9.95 -16.10 -14.94
N GLU A 139 -10.19 -15.63 -13.72
CA GLU A 139 -11.49 -15.12 -13.26
C GLU A 139 -11.54 -13.58 -13.21
N LEU A 140 -10.50 -12.91 -13.73
CA LEU A 140 -10.43 -11.46 -13.79
C LEU A 140 -10.60 -10.94 -15.22
N SER A 141 -11.52 -9.99 -15.41
CA SER A 141 -11.62 -9.15 -16.60
C SER A 141 -10.82 -7.85 -16.42
N GLU A 142 -10.30 -7.34 -17.54
CA GLU A 142 -9.56 -6.07 -17.64
C GLU A 142 -8.41 -5.90 -16.61
N PRO A 143 -7.59 -6.94 -16.34
CA PRO A 143 -6.58 -6.87 -15.30
C PRO A 143 -5.48 -5.85 -15.66
N GLY A 144 -5.10 -5.04 -14.67
CA GLY A 144 -3.87 -4.26 -14.68
C GLY A 144 -2.79 -5.01 -13.90
N VAL A 145 -1.54 -4.90 -14.33
CA VAL A 145 -0.42 -5.45 -13.57
C VAL A 145 0.08 -4.39 -12.60
N LEU A 146 0.09 -4.73 -11.31
CA LEU A 146 0.74 -3.94 -10.27
C LEU A 146 2.11 -4.52 -9.95
N THR A 147 3.12 -3.67 -9.86
CA THR A 147 4.39 -3.98 -9.18
C THR A 147 4.32 -3.40 -7.77
N LEU A 148 4.41 -4.25 -6.76
CA LEU A 148 4.54 -3.85 -5.36
C LEU A 148 5.98 -4.10 -4.90
N GLN A 149 6.67 -3.04 -4.53
CA GLN A 149 7.98 -3.09 -3.89
C GLN A 149 7.81 -2.68 -2.42
N VAL A 150 8.17 -3.58 -1.51
CA VAL A 150 8.12 -3.35 -0.07
C VAL A 150 9.54 -3.21 0.43
N GLU A 151 9.87 -2.04 0.95
CA GLU A 151 11.18 -1.71 1.54
C GLU A 151 11.00 -1.46 3.04
N GLU A 152 11.90 -2.01 3.86
CA GLU A 152 11.91 -1.76 5.30
C GLU A 152 13.06 -0.82 5.65
N VAL A 153 12.75 0.23 6.40
CA VAL A 153 13.75 1.20 6.87
C VAL A 153 13.94 1.04 8.37
N LEU A 154 15.20 0.80 8.77
CA LEU A 154 15.62 0.82 10.16
C LEU A 154 16.66 1.94 10.34
N PRO A 155 16.24 3.17 10.70
CA PRO A 155 17.16 4.23 11.05
C PRO A 155 18.03 3.78 12.24
N ALA A 156 19.34 4.04 12.18
CA ALA A 156 20.26 3.68 13.27
C ALA A 156 19.80 4.23 14.64
N ALA A 157 19.21 5.43 14.65
CA ALA A 157 18.65 6.06 15.86
C ALA A 157 17.41 5.35 16.43
N TRP A 158 16.74 4.47 15.67
CA TRP A 158 15.59 3.70 16.16
C TRP A 158 16.01 2.38 16.83
N ALA A 159 17.19 1.85 16.49
CA ALA A 159 17.76 0.70 17.18
C ALA A 159 18.03 1.00 18.67
N ASP A 160 18.30 2.28 18.99
CA ASP A 160 18.49 2.75 20.36
C ASP A 160 17.16 2.91 21.15
N LEU A 161 16.02 3.01 20.45
CA LEU A 161 14.70 3.24 21.07
C LEU A 161 14.02 1.94 21.53
N ASP A 162 14.29 0.81 20.88
CA ASP A 162 13.83 -0.51 21.34
C ASP A 162 14.82 -1.62 20.93
N PRO A 163 15.51 -2.25 21.90
CA PRO A 163 16.49 -3.31 21.67
C PRO A 163 15.92 -4.55 20.97
N THR A 164 14.60 -4.75 20.98
CA THR A 164 13.98 -5.89 20.26
C THR A 164 14.12 -5.74 18.75
N TYR A 165 14.23 -4.53 18.20
CA TYR A 165 14.51 -4.30 16.78
C TYR A 165 15.92 -4.73 16.38
N ALA A 166 16.90 -4.55 17.27
CA ALA A 166 18.30 -4.97 17.07
C ALA A 166 18.49 -6.50 17.00
N SER A 167 17.48 -7.28 17.40
CA SER A 167 17.52 -8.75 17.45
C SER A 167 16.95 -9.45 16.21
N SER A 168 16.35 -8.70 15.28
CA SER A 168 15.89 -9.25 14.00
C SER A 168 17.10 -9.50 13.09
N GLU A 169 17.16 -10.66 12.42
CA GLU A 169 18.29 -11.06 11.56
C GLU A 169 18.60 -10.04 10.43
N SER A 170 17.68 -9.12 10.14
CA SER A 170 17.81 -8.02 9.16
C SER A 170 18.77 -6.90 9.59
N VAL A 171 19.12 -6.78 10.88
CA VAL A 171 19.98 -5.70 11.42
C VAL A 171 21.43 -5.83 10.94
N SER A 172 21.86 -7.05 10.63
CA SER A 172 23.28 -7.35 10.38
C SER A 172 23.84 -6.84 9.04
N LYS A 173 23.06 -6.10 8.23
CA LYS A 173 23.50 -5.57 6.92
C LYS A 173 23.23 -4.08 6.65
N GLN A 174 22.63 -3.31 7.55
CA GLN A 174 22.49 -1.86 7.34
C GLN A 174 23.70 -1.12 7.91
N THR A 175 24.67 -0.97 7.02
CA THR A 175 25.94 -0.22 7.14
C THR A 175 25.80 1.15 7.80
N GLU A 176 26.79 1.48 8.62
CA GLU A 176 27.09 2.82 9.13
C GLU A 176 26.94 3.88 8.02
N LEU A 177 26.00 4.80 8.20
CA LEU A 177 25.82 5.96 7.33
C LEU A 177 26.97 6.94 7.57
N THR A 178 27.89 7.07 6.61
CA THR A 178 28.79 8.23 6.57
C THR A 178 28.00 9.46 6.11
N GLN A 179 28.28 10.63 6.71
CA GLN A 179 27.57 11.87 6.37
C GLN A 179 27.64 12.14 4.85
N GLY A 180 26.49 12.09 4.18
CA GLY A 180 26.35 12.45 2.76
C GLY A 180 26.07 11.31 1.78
N GLN A 181 26.01 10.05 2.22
CA GLN A 181 25.55 8.94 1.36
C GLN A 181 24.08 8.59 1.65
N ALA A 182 23.29 8.43 0.59
CA ALA A 182 21.92 7.93 0.73
C ALA A 182 21.95 6.45 1.18
N PRO A 183 21.03 6.01 2.04
CA PRO A 183 20.89 4.59 2.36
C PRO A 183 20.62 3.73 1.12
N SER A 184 21.06 2.47 1.11
CA SER A 184 20.91 1.55 -0.03
C SER A 184 19.46 1.34 -0.50
N TRP A 185 18.48 1.49 0.39
CA TRP A 185 17.06 1.44 0.03
C TRP A 185 16.65 2.65 -0.82
N VAL A 186 17.26 3.83 -0.62
CA VAL A 186 17.01 5.01 -1.45
C VAL A 186 17.48 4.76 -2.87
N ASP A 187 18.66 4.15 -3.05
CA ASP A 187 19.17 3.78 -4.38
C ASP A 187 18.23 2.76 -5.06
N SER A 188 17.77 1.74 -4.32
CA SER A 188 16.78 0.76 -4.81
C SER A 188 15.48 1.43 -5.31
N ILE A 189 14.98 2.42 -4.56
CA ILE A 189 13.78 3.17 -4.92
C ILE A 189 14.06 4.09 -6.12
N GLN A 190 15.18 4.82 -6.12
CA GLN A 190 15.57 5.70 -7.23
C GLN A 190 15.70 4.93 -8.55
N ASP A 191 16.32 3.75 -8.53
CA ASP A 191 16.41 2.87 -9.68
C ASP A 191 15.03 2.39 -10.15
N SER A 192 14.13 2.12 -9.21
CA SER A 192 12.77 1.63 -9.48
C SER A 192 11.82 2.71 -9.99
N LEU A 193 12.09 3.98 -9.67
CA LEU A 193 11.33 5.16 -10.10
C LEU A 193 11.98 5.91 -11.26
N LYS A 194 13.12 5.42 -11.78
CA LYS A 194 13.88 6.10 -12.83
C LYS A 194 12.97 6.43 -14.01
N ASP A 195 12.94 7.72 -14.37
CA ASP A 195 12.14 8.28 -15.46
C ASP A 195 10.60 8.10 -15.31
N LYS A 196 10.10 7.71 -14.13
CA LYS A 196 8.67 7.62 -13.83
C LYS A 196 8.19 8.83 -13.04
N PRO A 197 7.10 9.50 -13.47
CA PRO A 197 6.40 10.45 -12.61
C PRO A 197 5.77 9.69 -11.44
N TYR A 198 5.84 10.25 -10.24
CA TYR A 198 5.33 9.60 -9.05
C TYR A 198 4.64 10.58 -8.10
N VAL A 199 3.75 10.02 -7.27
CA VAL A 199 3.22 10.69 -6.08
C VAL A 199 4.04 10.25 -4.88
N LEU A 200 4.51 11.20 -4.09
CA LEU A 200 5.08 10.94 -2.78
C LEU A 200 3.99 11.14 -1.74
N ASP A 201 3.70 10.09 -1.02
CA ASP A 201 2.73 10.04 0.06
C ASP A 201 3.44 9.71 1.37
N ILE A 202 3.14 10.48 2.41
CA ILE A 202 3.81 10.40 3.71
C ILE A 202 2.73 10.48 4.78
N ASP A 203 2.46 9.35 5.41
CA ASP A 203 1.62 9.30 6.60
C ASP A 203 2.46 9.53 7.86
N LEU A 204 1.85 10.14 8.88
CA LEU A 204 2.51 10.38 10.16
C LEU A 204 2.69 9.10 10.97
N ASP A 205 1.85 8.10 10.74
CA ASP A 205 1.96 6.76 11.34
C ASP A 205 3.27 6.07 10.98
N PHE A 206 3.93 6.47 9.88
CA PHE A 206 5.29 6.01 9.57
C PHE A 206 6.27 6.24 10.72
N PHE A 207 6.15 7.37 11.43
CA PHE A 207 7.08 7.74 12.51
C PHE A 207 6.68 7.17 13.86
N SER A 208 5.38 7.02 14.10
CA SER A 208 4.86 6.48 15.35
C SER A 208 3.43 6.01 15.16
N THR A 209 3.16 4.75 15.53
CA THR A 209 1.78 4.26 15.68
C THR A 209 1.49 4.06 17.16
N ALA A 210 0.32 4.51 17.59
CA ALA A 210 -0.22 4.18 18.90
C ALA A 210 -1.14 2.97 18.76
N ASN A 211 -1.00 1.96 19.61
CA ASN A 211 -2.05 0.97 19.79
C ASN A 211 -3.07 1.55 20.80
N PRO A 212 -4.22 2.06 20.36
CA PRO A 212 -5.17 2.74 21.24
C PRO A 212 -5.79 1.79 22.26
N PHE A 213 -5.68 0.48 22.06
CA PHE A 213 -6.25 -0.54 22.90
C PHE A 213 -5.25 -1.13 23.91
N ARG A 214 -3.96 -0.79 23.79
CA ARG A 214 -2.89 -1.40 24.61
C ARG A 214 -3.15 -1.27 26.11
N ASP A 215 -3.63 -0.11 26.54
CA ASP A 215 -3.89 0.17 27.96
C ASP A 215 -5.36 -0.11 28.35
N LEU A 216 -6.23 -0.38 27.36
CA LEU A 216 -7.65 -0.64 27.57
C LEU A 216 -7.98 -2.13 27.68
N ILE A 217 -7.15 -3.00 27.08
CA ILE A 217 -7.40 -4.44 27.00
C ILE A 217 -6.49 -5.15 27.98
N GLU A 218 -7.08 -5.84 28.96
CA GLU A 218 -6.32 -6.71 29.86
C GLU A 218 -5.62 -7.84 29.07
N PRO A 219 -4.45 -8.31 29.51
CA PRO A 219 -3.71 -9.37 28.81
C PRO A 219 -4.52 -10.65 28.55
N THR A 220 -5.47 -10.98 29.43
CA THR A 220 -6.39 -12.10 29.29
C THR A 220 -7.38 -11.90 28.15
N ALA A 221 -7.94 -10.69 28.02
CA ALA A 221 -8.80 -10.31 26.92
C ALA A 221 -8.03 -10.25 25.60
N GLU A 222 -6.79 -9.76 25.60
CA GLU A 222 -5.91 -9.81 24.42
C GLU A 222 -5.67 -11.26 23.96
N GLN A 223 -5.40 -12.18 24.88
CA GLN A 223 -5.26 -13.60 24.56
C GLN A 223 -6.56 -14.22 24.02
N ALA A 224 -7.72 -13.83 24.57
CA ALA A 224 -9.01 -14.26 24.06
C ALA A 224 -9.25 -13.75 22.63
N LEU A 225 -8.95 -12.48 22.36
CA LEU A 225 -9.03 -11.89 21.02
C LEU A 225 -8.10 -12.62 20.05
N LYS A 226 -6.84 -12.90 20.43
CA LYS A 226 -5.92 -13.68 19.59
C LYS A 226 -6.43 -15.08 19.25
N ARG A 227 -7.23 -15.70 20.12
CA ARG A 227 -7.88 -16.99 19.86
C ARG A 227 -9.11 -16.85 18.96
N LEU A 228 -9.94 -15.84 19.21
CA LEU A 228 -11.17 -15.59 18.45
C LEU A 228 -10.89 -15.14 17.01
N TYR A 229 -9.91 -14.25 16.85
CA TYR A 229 -9.47 -13.73 15.55
C TYR A 229 -8.26 -14.50 15.01
N HIS A 230 -8.02 -15.71 15.51
CA HIS A 230 -6.94 -16.54 15.00
C HIS A 230 -7.13 -16.81 13.51
N TYR A 231 -6.12 -16.45 12.73
CA TYR A 231 -6.03 -16.76 11.32
C TYR A 231 -5.02 -17.89 11.12
N THR A 232 -5.42 -18.93 10.42
CA THR A 232 -4.52 -19.97 9.93
C THR A 232 -4.30 -19.75 8.45
N THR A 233 -3.07 -19.42 8.07
CA THR A 233 -2.66 -19.35 6.66
C THR A 233 -3.00 -20.67 5.95
N PRO A 234 -3.64 -20.63 4.78
CA PRO A 234 -3.86 -21.83 3.97
C PRO A 234 -2.54 -22.58 3.73
N SER A 235 -2.53 -23.88 3.94
CA SER A 235 -1.34 -24.72 3.68
C SER A 235 -1.15 -25.05 2.21
N ASN A 236 -2.24 -25.04 1.43
CA ASN A 236 -2.23 -25.25 -0.01
C ASN A 236 -2.45 -23.92 -0.73
N PHE A 237 -1.44 -23.51 -1.50
CA PHE A 237 -1.40 -22.26 -2.26
C PHE A 237 -1.82 -22.42 -3.72
N SER A 238 -2.51 -23.50 -4.11
CA SER A 238 -3.14 -23.59 -5.43
C SER A 238 -4.24 -22.53 -5.58
N ASP A 239 -4.45 -22.03 -6.80
CA ASP A 239 -5.46 -21.00 -7.09
C ASP A 239 -6.86 -21.45 -6.64
N GLU A 240 -7.22 -22.70 -6.89
CA GLU A 240 -8.51 -23.29 -6.48
C GLU A 240 -8.68 -23.31 -4.95
N SER A 241 -7.63 -23.71 -4.21
CA SER A 241 -7.65 -23.78 -2.75
C SER A 241 -7.80 -22.39 -2.13
N ILE A 242 -7.01 -21.42 -2.61
CA ILE A 242 -7.07 -20.04 -2.12
C ILE A 242 -8.38 -19.36 -2.50
N ALA A 243 -8.89 -19.57 -3.73
CA ALA A 243 -10.17 -19.01 -4.14
C ALA A 243 -11.34 -19.57 -3.32
N SER A 244 -11.34 -20.87 -3.04
CA SER A 244 -12.33 -21.50 -2.15
C SER A 244 -12.27 -20.90 -0.75
N PHE A 245 -11.06 -20.71 -0.21
CA PHE A 245 -10.84 -20.06 1.08
C PHE A 245 -11.38 -18.61 1.09
N THR A 246 -11.00 -17.78 0.13
CA THR A 246 -11.39 -16.37 0.12
C THR A 246 -12.88 -16.16 -0.08
N LYS A 247 -13.55 -17.02 -0.86
CA LYS A 247 -15.01 -17.00 -1.01
C LYS A 247 -15.78 -17.18 0.30
N THR A 248 -15.19 -17.82 1.31
CA THR A 248 -15.83 -17.96 2.63
C THR A 248 -15.78 -16.68 3.48
N ARG A 249 -15.06 -15.66 3.00
CA ARG A 249 -14.78 -14.41 3.72
C ARG A 249 -15.38 -13.17 3.06
N GLU A 250 -16.12 -13.37 1.97
CA GLU A 250 -16.93 -12.35 1.28
C GLU A 250 -18.35 -12.30 1.85
#